data_AF-A0A6P2EGZ4-F1
#
_entry.id   AF-A0A6P2EGZ4-F1
#
_cell.length_a   1.000
_cell.length_b   1.000
_cell.length_c   1.000
_cell.angle_alpha   90.00
_cell.angle_beta   90.00
_cell.angle_gamma   90.00
#
_symmetry.space_group_name_H-M   'P 1'
#
loop_
_entity.id
_entity.type
_entity.pdbx_description
1 polymer ?
#
loop_
_entity_poly.entity_id
_entity_poly.type
_entity_poly.pdbx_seq_one_letter_code
_entity_poly.pdbx_strand_id
1 'polypeptide(L)'
;MTRTIRRAAGFAFALAALAGAAQAHNLWLLPSSTVFSKADTVSVDAAVSNDLFVANHAPMRLDGLQITAPDGSALKADNEARLKQRTVFDVNMTQLGTYRIAVVNTGAFASWKDKATGQTQRARGSAETIAKEIPADALEVAVSQTAGRVETFVTVGKPSPLKPIGQGMELISTGSPTDLVKGEKATFTLNLDGQPARGLDVTVTAGNTQYRDKLEEIKLKTDDKGQFSVTWPAAGMYWLDASTRDSKTTVPKAKERRVSYAATLEVMP
;
A
#
# COMPACT_ATOMS: atom_id res chain seq x y z
N MET A 1 41.76 -22.86 -60.23
CA MET A 1 40.55 -22.01 -60.14
C MET A 1 40.51 -21.35 -58.77
N THR A 2 40.39 -20.03 -58.82
CA THR A 2 40.22 -18.94 -57.84
C THR A 2 39.62 -19.23 -56.45
N ARG A 3 40.18 -18.54 -55.45
CA ARG A 3 39.81 -18.41 -54.02
C ARG A 3 38.40 -17.83 -53.78
N THR A 4 37.75 -18.16 -52.65
CA THR A 4 37.42 -17.17 -51.59
C THR A 4 36.87 -17.79 -50.29
N ILE A 5 37.33 -17.22 -49.18
CA ILE A 5 37.05 -17.46 -47.75
C ILE A 5 35.70 -16.84 -47.36
N ARG A 6 34.92 -17.44 -46.44
CA ARG A 6 34.19 -16.70 -45.38
C ARG A 6 34.03 -17.51 -44.08
N ARG A 7 34.60 -16.97 -43.00
CA ARG A 7 34.27 -17.28 -41.60
C ARG A 7 32.89 -16.70 -41.28
N ALA A 8 32.11 -17.36 -40.43
CA ALA A 8 31.06 -16.72 -39.64
C ALA A 8 30.94 -17.43 -38.29
N ALA A 9 31.37 -16.73 -37.24
CA ALA A 9 31.12 -17.06 -35.85
C ALA A 9 29.67 -16.64 -35.50
N GLY A 10 28.93 -17.50 -34.81
CA GLY A 10 27.61 -17.20 -34.27
C GLY A 10 27.65 -17.29 -32.75
N PHE A 11 27.82 -16.15 -32.09
CA PHE A 11 27.66 -15.96 -30.65
C PHE A 11 26.16 -15.87 -30.36
N ALA A 12 25.56 -16.87 -29.70
CA ALA A 12 24.17 -16.79 -29.25
C ALA A 12 24.15 -16.16 -27.84
N PHE A 13 23.64 -14.94 -27.80
CA PHE A 13 23.49 -14.10 -26.61
C PHE A 13 22.49 -14.73 -25.63
N ALA A 14 22.93 -15.04 -24.42
CA ALA A 14 22.04 -15.39 -23.31
C ALA A 14 21.28 -14.14 -22.87
N LEU A 15 19.98 -14.06 -23.19
CA LEU A 15 19.09 -13.02 -22.69
C LEU A 15 18.73 -13.36 -21.23
N ALA A 16 19.57 -12.95 -20.29
CA ALA A 16 19.18 -12.87 -18.90
C ALA A 16 18.06 -11.83 -18.77
N ALA A 17 16.84 -12.29 -18.54
CA ALA A 17 15.73 -11.45 -18.13
C ALA A 17 16.06 -10.85 -16.76
N LEU A 18 16.71 -9.68 -16.77
CA LEU A 18 16.67 -8.73 -15.67
C LEU A 18 15.20 -8.32 -15.51
N ALA A 19 14.47 -9.05 -14.68
CA ALA A 19 13.22 -8.57 -14.13
C ALA A 19 13.56 -7.28 -13.38
N GLY A 20 13.32 -6.13 -14.03
CA GLY A 20 13.55 -4.83 -13.43
C GLY A 20 12.85 -4.78 -12.09
N ALA A 21 13.54 -4.26 -11.07
CA ALA A 21 12.93 -3.87 -9.82
C ALA A 21 11.74 -2.98 -10.17
N ALA A 22 10.53 -3.50 -10.00
CA ALA A 22 9.34 -2.72 -10.15
C ALA A 22 9.41 -1.62 -9.08
N GLN A 23 9.77 -0.40 -9.50
CA GLN A 23 9.65 0.79 -8.68
C GLN A 23 8.16 1.00 -8.42
N ALA A 24 7.65 0.32 -7.39
CA ALA A 24 6.35 0.61 -6.83
C ALA A 24 6.53 1.90 -6.04
N HIS A 25 5.79 2.95 -6.41
CA HIS A 25 5.75 4.16 -5.61
C HIS A 25 5.22 3.81 -4.20
N ASN A 26 5.86 4.35 -3.17
CA ASN A 26 5.50 4.05 -1.79
C ASN A 26 4.40 4.99 -1.32
N LEU A 27 3.23 4.43 -1.01
CA LEU A 27 2.13 5.19 -0.42
C LEU A 27 2.20 5.08 1.10
N TRP A 28 2.15 6.22 1.79
CA TRP A 28 2.23 6.24 3.25
C TRP A 28 1.38 7.34 3.87
N LEU A 29 0.99 7.08 5.12
CA LEU A 29 0.43 8.05 6.06
C LEU A 29 1.42 8.19 7.21
N LEU A 30 1.92 9.39 7.47
CA LEU A 30 2.91 9.66 8.49
C LEU A 30 2.33 10.61 9.54
N PRO A 31 1.95 10.12 10.72
CA PRO A 31 1.50 10.98 11.81
C PRO A 31 2.69 11.71 12.45
N SER A 32 2.45 12.90 12.99
CA SER A 32 3.46 13.69 13.72
C SER A 32 3.88 13.08 15.05
N SER A 33 3.05 12.20 15.61
CA SER A 33 3.31 11.32 16.76
C SER A 33 2.35 10.13 16.71
N THR A 34 2.76 8.95 17.18
CA THR A 34 1.87 7.79 17.28
C THR A 34 1.31 7.55 18.68
N VAL A 35 1.82 8.23 19.72
CA VAL A 35 1.39 8.05 21.11
C VAL A 35 1.17 9.40 21.81
N PHE A 36 0.03 9.55 22.46
CA PHE A 36 -0.35 10.72 23.25
C PHE A 36 -0.78 10.31 24.65
N SER A 37 -0.45 11.10 25.68
CA SER A 37 -0.83 10.79 27.07
C SER A 37 -2.26 11.21 27.42
N LYS A 38 -2.85 12.11 26.65
CA LYS A 38 -4.19 12.67 26.81
C LYS A 38 -4.76 13.08 25.45
N ALA A 39 -6.05 13.38 25.41
CA ALA A 39 -6.71 13.89 24.21
C ALA A 39 -5.94 15.06 23.60
N ASP A 40 -5.72 14.98 22.29
CA ASP A 40 -4.96 15.97 21.52
C ASP A 40 -5.22 15.81 20.02
N THR A 41 -4.63 16.68 19.23
CA THR A 41 -4.66 16.62 17.77
C THR A 41 -3.36 16.02 17.23
N VAL A 42 -3.49 15.09 16.29
CA VAL A 42 -2.36 14.61 15.46
C VAL A 42 -2.48 15.18 14.06
N SER A 43 -1.37 15.71 13.53
CA SER A 43 -1.26 16.07 12.11
C SER A 43 -0.70 14.88 11.34
N VAL A 44 -1.25 14.62 10.16
CA VAL A 44 -0.87 13.48 9.31
C VAL A 44 -0.49 13.96 7.93
N ASP A 45 0.69 13.55 7.48
CA ASP A 45 1.15 13.70 6.10
C ASP A 45 0.74 12.47 5.28
N ALA A 46 0.18 12.68 4.10
CA ALA A 46 -0.19 11.64 3.14
C ALA A 46 0.49 11.87 1.79
N ALA A 47 1.37 10.96 1.39
CA ALA A 47 2.09 11.11 0.13
C ALA A 47 2.34 9.78 -0.59
N VAL A 48 2.66 9.94 -1.87
CA VAL A 48 3.26 8.92 -2.72
C VAL A 48 4.71 9.36 -2.92
N SER A 49 5.68 8.48 -2.69
CA SER A 49 7.10 8.84 -2.73
C SER A 49 7.98 7.82 -3.44
N ASN A 50 9.15 8.29 -3.88
CA ASN A 50 10.24 7.42 -4.30
C ASN A 50 11.07 6.95 -3.08
N ASP A 51 11.23 7.84 -2.09
CA ASP A 51 11.94 7.57 -0.83
C ASP A 51 10.95 7.51 0.33
N LEU A 52 11.06 6.52 1.21
CA LEU A 52 10.10 6.32 2.30
C LEU A 52 10.10 7.51 3.26
N PHE A 53 8.88 8.02 3.50
CA PHE A 53 8.59 9.18 4.34
C PHE A 53 9.22 10.50 3.87
N VAL A 54 9.53 10.62 2.58
CA VAL A 54 9.95 11.87 1.93
C VAL A 54 8.91 12.25 0.88
N ALA A 55 8.25 13.38 1.04
CA ALA A 55 7.24 13.85 0.08
C ALA A 55 7.91 14.42 -1.19
N ASN A 56 8.30 13.54 -2.13
CA ASN A 56 9.10 13.88 -3.32
C ASN A 56 8.56 13.36 -4.67
N HIS A 57 7.37 12.76 -4.70
CA HIS A 57 6.72 12.36 -5.94
C HIS A 57 5.35 13.01 -6.16
N ALA A 58 4.34 12.67 -5.35
CA ALA A 58 2.98 13.19 -5.56
C ALA A 58 2.14 13.19 -4.26
N PRO A 59 1.17 14.11 -4.13
CA PRO A 59 0.25 14.13 -3.00
C PRO A 59 -0.70 12.93 -3.10
N MET A 60 -0.88 12.22 -1.98
CA MET A 60 -1.91 11.18 -1.90
C MET A 60 -3.29 11.84 -1.90
N ARG A 61 -4.22 11.31 -2.68
CA ARG A 61 -5.61 11.75 -2.66
C ARG A 61 -6.34 11.13 -1.47
N LEU A 62 -7.24 11.90 -0.84
CA LEU A 62 -7.97 11.49 0.36
C LEU A 62 -9.43 11.12 0.11
N ASP A 63 -9.85 10.90 -1.16
CA ASP A 63 -11.23 10.53 -1.50
C ASP A 63 -11.72 9.28 -0.73
N GLY A 64 -10.79 8.40 -0.33
CA GLY A 64 -11.04 7.19 0.46
C GLY A 64 -10.56 7.26 1.91
N LEU A 65 -10.38 8.45 2.48
CA LEU A 65 -9.94 8.61 3.87
C LEU A 65 -11.01 8.07 4.85
N GLN A 66 -10.56 7.26 5.80
CA GLN A 66 -11.34 6.68 6.86
C GLN A 66 -10.57 6.85 8.18
N ILE A 67 -11.17 7.57 9.12
CA ILE A 67 -10.63 7.72 10.47
C ILE A 67 -11.60 7.03 11.42
N THR A 68 -11.11 6.03 12.15
CA THR A 68 -11.91 5.22 13.08
C THR A 68 -11.40 5.44 14.50
N ALA A 69 -12.29 5.86 15.40
CA ALA A 69 -12.03 6.04 16.82
C ALA A 69 -12.01 4.69 17.57
N PRO A 70 -11.51 4.65 18.82
CA PRO A 70 -11.44 3.44 19.65
C PRO A 70 -12.77 2.68 19.81
N ASP A 71 -13.89 3.41 19.90
CA ASP A 71 -15.23 2.82 19.98
C ASP A 71 -15.76 2.27 18.63
N GLY A 72 -15.06 2.56 17.53
CA GLY A 72 -15.43 2.21 16.16
C GLY A 72 -16.23 3.28 15.43
N SER A 73 -16.49 4.44 16.04
CA SER A 73 -17.13 5.58 15.37
C SER A 73 -16.20 6.22 14.34
N ALA A 74 -16.79 6.80 13.29
CA ALA A 74 -16.04 7.50 12.25
C ALA A 74 -15.79 8.96 12.65
N LEU A 75 -14.57 9.44 12.42
CA LEU A 75 -14.19 10.84 12.55
C LEU A 75 -13.98 11.49 11.19
N LYS A 76 -14.08 12.83 11.16
CA LYS A 76 -13.69 13.64 10.02
C LYS A 76 -12.28 14.18 10.24
N ALA A 77 -11.57 14.40 9.13
CA ALA A 77 -10.34 15.16 9.16
C ALA A 77 -10.65 16.66 9.28
N ASP A 78 -9.81 17.37 10.03
CA ASP A 78 -9.78 18.82 10.11
C ASP A 78 -8.61 19.35 9.25
N ASN A 79 -8.66 20.64 8.89
CA ASN A 79 -7.55 21.35 8.22
C ASN A 79 -6.93 20.64 7.00
N GLU A 80 -7.74 19.92 6.22
CA GLU A 80 -7.24 19.23 5.02
C GLU A 80 -6.67 20.24 4.01
N ALA A 81 -5.41 20.03 3.62
CA ALA A 81 -4.74 20.83 2.60
C ALA A 81 -3.91 19.96 1.66
N ARG A 82 -4.27 19.98 0.38
CA ARG A 82 -3.50 19.32 -0.68
C ARG A 82 -2.42 20.24 -1.23
N LEU A 83 -1.16 19.91 -0.96
CA LEU A 83 0.01 20.59 -1.49
C LEU A 83 0.51 19.90 -2.77
N LYS A 84 1.62 20.39 -3.33
CA LYS A 84 2.22 19.84 -4.56
C LYS A 84 2.78 18.43 -4.42
N GLN A 85 3.20 18.02 -3.22
CA GLN A 85 3.96 16.79 -2.97
C GLN A 85 3.35 15.91 -1.88
N ARG A 86 2.47 16.46 -1.05
CA ARG A 86 1.76 15.76 0.03
C ARG A 86 0.39 16.40 0.25
N THR A 87 -0.52 15.63 0.81
CA THR A 87 -1.73 16.17 1.44
C THR A 87 -1.51 16.10 2.94
N VAL A 88 -1.93 17.13 3.66
CA VAL A 88 -1.87 17.18 5.13
C VAL A 88 -3.27 17.33 5.68
N PHE A 89 -3.51 16.79 6.88
CA PHE A 89 -4.76 16.95 7.60
C PHE A 89 -4.54 16.70 9.10
N ASP A 90 -5.46 17.17 9.91
CA ASP A 90 -5.48 16.98 11.35
C ASP A 90 -6.56 15.98 11.75
N VAL A 91 -6.32 15.25 12.84
CA VAL A 91 -7.29 14.37 13.49
C VAL A 91 -7.37 14.74 14.96
N ASN A 92 -8.54 15.23 15.38
CA ASN A 92 -8.83 15.52 16.78
C ASN A 92 -9.22 14.23 17.52
N MET A 93 -8.36 13.77 18.43
CA MET A 93 -8.51 12.49 19.14
C MET A 93 -8.94 12.74 20.59
N THR A 94 -10.24 12.69 20.85
CA THR A 94 -10.82 13.01 22.16
C THR A 94 -11.00 11.79 23.08
N GLN A 95 -11.11 10.60 22.50
CA GLN A 95 -11.26 9.33 23.22
C GLN A 95 -9.91 8.68 23.53
N LEU A 96 -9.84 7.95 24.65
CA LEU A 96 -8.70 7.07 24.98
C LEU A 96 -8.77 5.77 24.17
N GLY A 97 -7.63 5.28 23.71
CA GLY A 97 -7.50 4.07 22.91
C GLY A 97 -6.74 4.29 21.60
N THR A 98 -6.76 3.27 20.75
CA THR A 98 -6.07 3.26 19.46
C THR A 98 -7.03 3.66 18.33
N TYR A 99 -6.65 4.70 17.61
CA TYR A 99 -7.28 5.17 16.39
C TYR A 99 -6.64 4.47 15.19
N ARG A 100 -7.46 4.22 14.17
CA ARG A 100 -7.03 3.72 12.87
C ARG A 100 -7.30 4.81 11.83
N ILE A 101 -6.26 5.23 11.13
CA ILE A 101 -6.33 6.23 10.05
C ILE A 101 -5.92 5.54 8.77
N ALA A 102 -6.80 5.50 7.78
CA ALA A 102 -6.56 4.77 6.55
C ALA A 102 -7.05 5.51 5.31
N VAL A 103 -6.37 5.32 4.18
CA VAL A 103 -6.87 5.69 2.86
C VAL A 103 -7.11 4.41 2.08
N VAL A 104 -8.38 4.16 1.76
CA VAL A 104 -8.83 3.00 0.99
C VAL A 104 -8.99 3.38 -0.47
N ASN A 105 -8.18 2.77 -1.33
CA ASN A 105 -8.15 3.02 -2.76
C ASN A 105 -8.75 1.82 -3.51
N THR A 106 -10.05 1.84 -3.73
CA THR A 106 -10.73 0.88 -4.60
C THR A 106 -11.03 1.51 -5.95
N GLY A 107 -11.08 0.68 -6.99
CA GLY A 107 -11.45 1.17 -8.32
C GLY A 107 -11.25 0.14 -9.42
N ALA A 108 -11.72 0.52 -10.59
CA ALA A 108 -11.53 -0.20 -11.82
C ALA A 108 -10.74 0.65 -12.82
N PHE A 109 -9.88 -0.01 -13.58
CA PHE A 109 -9.11 0.59 -14.65
C PHE A 109 -9.36 -0.18 -15.93
N ALA A 110 -9.62 0.55 -17.00
CA ALA A 110 -9.77 0.00 -18.33
C ALA A 110 -8.74 0.59 -19.28
N SER A 111 -8.27 -0.22 -20.22
CA SER A 111 -7.52 0.22 -21.39
C SER A 111 -8.03 -0.48 -22.63
N TRP A 112 -8.10 0.23 -23.75
CA TRP A 112 -8.55 -0.33 -25.01
C TRP A 112 -7.89 0.39 -26.18
N LYS A 113 -7.93 -0.20 -27.36
CA LYS A 113 -7.62 0.50 -28.62
C LYS A 113 -8.89 1.11 -29.19
N ASP A 114 -8.82 2.40 -29.44
CA ASP A 114 -9.85 3.13 -30.17
C ASP A 114 -9.90 2.65 -31.62
N LYS A 115 -11.08 2.29 -32.12
CA LYS A 115 -11.23 1.69 -33.45
C LYS A 115 -10.96 2.71 -34.57
N ALA A 116 -11.30 3.97 -34.36
CA ALA A 116 -11.17 5.01 -35.38
C ALA A 116 -9.72 5.47 -35.55
N THR A 117 -8.98 5.57 -34.45
CA THR A 117 -7.62 6.13 -34.41
C THR A 117 -6.53 5.10 -34.22
N GLY A 118 -6.87 3.90 -33.74
CA GLY A 118 -5.91 2.87 -33.33
C GLY A 118 -5.15 3.18 -32.03
N GLN A 119 -5.40 4.32 -31.40
CA GLN A 119 -4.68 4.75 -30.20
C GLN A 119 -5.16 4.04 -28.95
N THR A 120 -4.24 3.83 -27.99
CA THR A 120 -4.59 3.29 -26.68
C THR A 120 -5.26 4.36 -25.82
N GLN A 121 -6.48 4.09 -25.41
CA GLN A 121 -7.24 4.89 -24.47
C GLN A 121 -7.27 4.22 -23.09
N ARG A 122 -7.50 5.02 -22.04
CA ARG A 122 -7.58 4.56 -20.66
C ARG A 122 -8.71 5.26 -19.93
N ALA A 123 -9.38 4.52 -19.06
CA ALA A 123 -10.36 5.07 -18.13
C ALA A 123 -10.14 4.52 -16.72
N ARG A 124 -10.60 5.30 -15.74
CA ARG A 124 -10.69 4.91 -14.33
C ARG A 124 -12.12 5.18 -13.86
N GLY A 125 -12.65 4.28 -13.06
CA GLY A 125 -14.00 4.42 -12.50
C GLY A 125 -14.22 3.49 -11.31
N SER A 126 -15.47 3.39 -10.87
CA SER A 126 -15.91 2.36 -9.93
C SER A 126 -16.25 1.07 -10.68
N ALA A 127 -16.62 0.02 -9.95
CA ALA A 127 -17.08 -1.21 -10.58
C ALA A 127 -18.35 -1.01 -11.42
N GLU A 128 -19.18 -0.05 -11.03
CA GLU A 128 -20.47 0.27 -11.63
C GLU A 128 -20.32 1.23 -12.83
N THR A 129 -19.31 2.10 -12.83
CA THR A 129 -19.16 3.14 -13.86
C THR A 129 -18.19 2.79 -14.97
N ILE A 130 -17.17 1.96 -14.72
CA ILE A 130 -16.08 1.74 -15.69
C ILE A 130 -16.56 1.19 -17.04
N ALA A 131 -17.60 0.37 -17.05
CA ALA A 131 -18.13 -0.21 -18.28
C ALA A 131 -18.74 0.85 -19.21
N LYS A 132 -19.21 1.98 -18.66
CA LYS A 132 -19.81 3.09 -19.42
C LYS A 132 -18.75 3.93 -20.13
N GLU A 133 -17.52 3.91 -19.64
CA GLU A 133 -16.38 4.64 -20.22
C GLU A 133 -15.78 3.93 -21.44
N ILE A 134 -16.13 2.66 -21.66
CA ILE A 134 -15.57 1.82 -22.73
C ILE A 134 -16.54 1.84 -23.93
N PRO A 135 -16.13 2.38 -25.10
CA PRO A 135 -16.94 2.33 -26.31
C PRO A 135 -17.31 0.90 -26.71
N ALA A 136 -18.50 0.72 -27.29
CA ALA A 136 -19.00 -0.61 -27.66
C ALA A 136 -18.15 -1.30 -28.75
N ASP A 137 -17.49 -0.52 -29.61
CA ASP A 137 -16.61 -0.98 -30.68
C ASP A 137 -15.12 -0.95 -30.31
N ALA A 138 -14.81 -0.72 -29.03
CA ALA A 138 -13.45 -0.76 -28.50
C ALA A 138 -12.78 -2.12 -28.76
N LEU A 139 -11.53 -2.07 -29.20
CA LEU A 139 -10.73 -3.26 -29.48
C LEU A 139 -9.76 -3.55 -28.32
N GLU A 140 -9.37 -4.81 -28.15
CA GLU A 140 -8.36 -5.22 -27.15
C GLU A 140 -8.66 -4.72 -25.72
N VAL A 141 -9.93 -4.73 -25.33
CA VAL A 141 -10.37 -4.22 -24.02
C VAL A 141 -9.77 -5.07 -22.90
N ALA A 142 -8.99 -4.41 -22.04
CA ALA A 142 -8.50 -4.96 -20.79
C ALA A 142 -9.10 -4.17 -19.62
N VAL A 143 -9.65 -4.89 -18.65
CA VAL A 143 -10.19 -4.30 -17.41
C VAL A 143 -9.52 -4.97 -16.23
N SER A 144 -9.13 -4.17 -15.24
CA SER A 144 -8.55 -4.63 -13.99
C SER A 144 -9.22 -3.94 -12.81
N GLN A 145 -9.26 -4.63 -11.68
CA GLN A 145 -9.72 -4.07 -10.41
C GLN A 145 -8.54 -3.85 -9.47
N THR A 146 -8.62 -2.82 -8.63
CA THR A 146 -7.68 -2.60 -7.54
C THR A 146 -8.43 -2.46 -6.23
N ALA A 147 -7.87 -3.04 -5.16
CA ALA A 147 -8.27 -2.81 -3.79
C ALA A 147 -7.02 -2.55 -2.94
N GLY A 148 -6.71 -1.28 -2.71
CA GLY A 148 -5.57 -0.84 -1.93
C GLY A 148 -5.98 -0.28 -0.58
N ARG A 149 -5.16 -0.52 0.44
CA ARG A 149 -5.30 0.10 1.76
C ARG A 149 -3.95 0.59 2.23
N VAL A 150 -3.91 1.85 2.66
CA VAL A 150 -2.75 2.46 3.32
C VAL A 150 -3.23 2.88 4.69
N GLU A 151 -2.56 2.51 5.77
CA GLU A 151 -2.98 2.91 7.12
C GLU A 151 -1.84 3.28 8.05
N THR A 152 -2.20 3.94 9.15
CA THR A 152 -1.36 4.18 10.31
C THR A 152 -2.24 4.14 11.56
N PHE A 153 -1.60 4.06 12.72
CA PHE A 153 -2.27 3.94 14.01
C PHE A 153 -1.74 4.99 14.98
N VAL A 154 -2.63 5.53 15.79
CA VAL A 154 -2.27 6.51 16.83
C VAL A 154 -3.01 6.15 18.10
N THR A 155 -2.32 6.10 19.24
CA THR A 155 -2.90 5.74 20.53
C THR A 155 -2.91 6.93 21.48
N VAL A 156 -4.05 7.16 22.13
CA VAL A 156 -4.18 8.09 23.25
C VAL A 156 -4.34 7.30 24.55
N GLY A 157 -3.40 7.45 25.48
CA GLY A 157 -3.38 6.70 26.74
C GLY A 157 -3.02 5.23 26.52
N LYS A 158 -3.90 4.31 26.97
CA LYS A 158 -3.67 2.87 26.82
C LYS A 158 -4.21 2.37 25.47
N PRO A 159 -3.49 1.50 24.75
CA PRO A 159 -3.99 0.90 23.53
C PRO A 159 -5.33 0.17 23.72
N SER A 160 -6.18 0.22 22.69
CA SER A 160 -7.43 -0.55 22.63
C SER A 160 -7.43 -1.51 21.45
N PRO A 161 -8.13 -2.65 21.52
CA PRO A 161 -8.25 -3.55 20.39
C PRO A 161 -8.89 -2.87 19.18
N LEU A 162 -8.38 -3.18 17.99
CA LEU A 162 -8.95 -2.70 16.73
C LEU A 162 -9.96 -3.71 16.19
N LYS A 163 -11.15 -3.24 15.83
CA LYS A 163 -12.16 -4.07 15.18
C LYS A 163 -11.68 -4.48 13.77
N PRO A 164 -11.78 -5.76 13.37
CA PRO A 164 -11.54 -6.16 11.99
C PRO A 164 -12.51 -5.46 11.01
N ILE A 165 -12.02 -5.14 9.82
CA ILE A 165 -12.78 -4.55 8.71
C ILE A 165 -13.47 -5.65 7.88
N GLY A 166 -12.78 -6.76 7.62
CA GLY A 166 -13.30 -7.90 6.86
C GLY A 166 -13.31 -7.73 5.33
N GLN A 167 -12.75 -6.64 4.80
CA GLN A 167 -12.71 -6.37 3.35
C GLN A 167 -11.32 -5.96 2.88
N GLY A 168 -10.88 -6.52 1.75
CA GLY A 168 -9.55 -6.28 1.21
C GLY A 168 -8.48 -6.84 2.14
N MET A 169 -7.25 -6.36 1.99
CA MET A 169 -6.17 -6.73 2.89
C MET A 169 -6.18 -5.83 4.13
N GLU A 170 -6.04 -6.43 5.31
CA GLU A 170 -6.01 -5.72 6.59
C GLU A 170 -5.00 -6.36 7.56
N LEU A 171 -4.40 -5.53 8.41
CA LEU A 171 -3.53 -5.97 9.48
C LEU A 171 -4.34 -6.10 10.78
N ILE A 172 -4.30 -7.30 11.34
CA ILE A 172 -4.80 -7.61 12.68
C ILE A 172 -3.58 -7.76 13.59
N SER A 173 -3.53 -6.95 14.63
CA SER A 173 -2.47 -7.02 15.65
C SER A 173 -3.01 -7.75 16.87
N THR A 174 -2.31 -8.80 17.32
CA THR A 174 -2.61 -9.44 18.62
C THR A 174 -2.15 -8.58 19.79
N GLY A 175 -1.10 -7.77 19.60
CA GLY A 175 -0.68 -6.70 20.51
C GLY A 175 -1.16 -5.32 20.04
N SER A 176 -0.53 -4.25 20.51
CA SER A 176 -0.80 -2.90 19.99
C SER A 176 0.13 -2.59 18.81
N PRO A 177 -0.38 -2.03 17.69
CA PRO A 177 0.45 -1.59 16.57
C PRO A 177 1.25 -0.31 16.87
N THR A 178 1.02 0.33 18.03
CA THR A 178 1.76 1.52 18.50
C THR A 178 2.63 1.22 19.74
N ASP A 179 2.82 -0.05 20.07
CA ASP A 179 3.64 -0.49 21.22
C ASP A 179 4.72 -1.46 20.72
N LEU A 180 5.57 -0.95 19.83
CA LEU A 180 6.66 -1.70 19.22
C LEU A 180 7.97 -1.15 19.78
N VAL A 181 8.87 -2.03 20.17
CA VAL A 181 10.15 -1.65 20.80
C VAL A 181 11.29 -2.32 20.04
N LYS A 182 12.39 -1.58 19.88
CA LYS A 182 13.62 -2.08 19.27
C LYS A 182 14.12 -3.32 20.03
N GLY A 183 14.53 -4.33 19.27
CA GLY A 183 15.03 -5.61 19.77
C GLY A 183 13.92 -6.60 20.12
N GLU A 184 12.68 -6.15 20.27
CA GLU A 184 11.55 -7.01 20.57
C GLU A 184 10.92 -7.60 19.31
N LYS A 185 10.31 -8.78 19.50
CA LYS A 185 9.56 -9.48 18.45
C LYS A 185 8.09 -9.10 18.54
N ALA A 186 7.56 -8.49 17.49
CA ALA A 186 6.13 -8.29 17.29
C ALA A 186 5.56 -9.34 16.32
N THR A 187 4.33 -9.77 16.55
CA THR A 187 3.60 -10.69 15.65
C THR A 187 2.32 -10.02 15.19
N PHE A 188 2.06 -10.12 13.89
CA PHE A 188 0.87 -9.60 13.26
C PHE A 188 0.21 -10.69 12.42
N THR A 189 -1.05 -10.49 12.09
CA THR A 189 -1.81 -11.31 11.14
C THR A 189 -2.27 -10.44 9.99
N LEU A 190 -1.99 -10.82 8.75
CA LEU A 190 -2.64 -10.25 7.58
C LEU A 190 -3.84 -11.12 7.20
N ASN A 191 -5.00 -10.47 7.08
CA ASN A 191 -6.19 -11.06 6.50
C ASN A 191 -6.44 -10.48 5.10
N LEU A 192 -7.05 -11.28 4.24
CA LEU A 192 -7.61 -10.89 2.96
C LEU A 192 -9.10 -11.26 2.93
N ASP A 193 -9.96 -10.25 2.82
CA ASP A 193 -11.42 -10.38 2.85
C ASP A 193 -11.91 -11.18 4.07
N GLY A 194 -11.36 -10.85 5.25
CA GLY A 194 -11.70 -11.47 6.53
C GLY A 194 -11.14 -12.88 6.75
N GLN A 195 -10.36 -13.41 5.81
CA GLN A 195 -9.71 -14.73 5.92
C GLN A 195 -8.19 -14.60 6.05
N PRO A 196 -7.49 -15.53 6.71
CA PRO A 196 -6.03 -15.55 6.75
C PRO A 196 -5.39 -15.43 5.35
N ALA A 197 -4.54 -14.43 5.15
CA ALA A 197 -3.79 -14.25 3.90
C ALA A 197 -2.54 -15.15 3.94
N ARG A 198 -2.66 -16.41 3.52
CA ARG A 198 -1.58 -17.42 3.62
C ARG A 198 -0.51 -17.26 2.55
N GLY A 199 0.75 -17.50 2.92
CA GLY A 199 1.88 -17.59 1.97
C GLY A 199 2.23 -16.29 1.25
N LEU A 200 1.77 -15.15 1.77
CA LEU A 200 1.95 -13.83 1.20
C LEU A 200 3.33 -13.27 1.56
N ASP A 201 4.05 -12.73 0.58
CA ASP A 201 5.29 -12.00 0.84
C ASP A 201 4.98 -10.65 1.50
N VAL A 202 5.66 -10.37 2.60
CA VAL A 202 5.57 -9.12 3.37
C VAL A 202 6.95 -8.50 3.42
N THR A 203 7.06 -7.23 3.09
CA THR A 203 8.31 -6.48 3.22
C THR A 203 8.15 -5.39 4.28
N VAL A 204 9.16 -5.24 5.12
CA VAL A 204 9.24 -4.17 6.13
C VAL A 204 10.52 -3.40 5.92
N THR A 205 10.41 -2.09 5.76
CA THR A 205 11.52 -1.21 5.42
C THR A 205 11.55 -0.02 6.36
N ALA A 206 12.69 0.22 6.99
CA ALA A 206 12.87 1.42 7.82
C ALA A 206 12.77 2.69 6.97
N GLY A 207 12.21 3.75 7.54
CA GLY A 207 12.18 5.10 6.97
C GLY A 207 13.56 5.68 6.69
N ASN A 208 13.66 6.92 6.22
CA ASN A 208 14.93 7.60 5.94
C ASN A 208 15.77 6.90 4.84
N THR A 209 15.11 6.32 3.84
CA THR A 209 15.79 5.58 2.75
C THR A 209 16.71 6.47 1.92
N GLN A 210 16.40 7.77 1.82
CA GLN A 210 17.21 8.76 1.07
C GLN A 210 18.67 8.86 1.54
N TYR A 211 18.99 8.38 2.74
CA TYR A 211 20.35 8.41 3.31
C TYR A 211 21.06 7.04 3.27
N ARG A 212 20.51 6.04 2.58
CA ARG A 212 21.09 4.69 2.53
C ARG A 212 21.33 4.23 1.10
N ASP A 213 22.51 3.65 0.87
CA ASP A 213 22.83 2.96 -0.38
C ASP A 213 22.06 1.64 -0.54
N LYS A 214 21.63 1.05 0.59
CA LYS A 214 20.82 -0.18 0.64
C LYS A 214 19.62 0.02 1.55
N LEU A 215 18.45 -0.43 1.11
CA LEU A 215 17.20 -0.23 1.84
C LEU A 215 17.10 -1.04 3.15
N GLU A 216 17.85 -2.16 3.22
CA GLU A 216 17.84 -3.11 4.35
C GLU A 216 16.43 -3.66 4.65
N GLU A 217 15.73 -4.05 3.58
CA GLU A 217 14.41 -4.65 3.65
C GLU A 217 14.40 -5.94 4.48
N ILE A 218 13.47 -6.05 5.42
CA ILE A 218 13.15 -7.29 6.12
C ILE A 218 12.07 -8.00 5.31
N LYS A 219 12.41 -9.15 4.72
CA LYS A 219 11.51 -9.95 3.89
C LYS A 219 10.96 -11.12 4.68
N LEU A 220 9.64 -11.21 4.73
CA LEU A 220 8.88 -12.15 5.53
C LEU A 220 7.82 -12.82 4.67
N LYS A 221 7.26 -13.91 5.18
CA LYS A 221 6.12 -14.60 4.56
C LYS A 221 5.10 -14.94 5.63
N THR A 222 3.83 -14.77 5.29
CA THR A 222 2.74 -15.18 6.18
C THR A 222 2.57 -16.70 6.23
N ASP A 223 2.26 -17.22 7.40
CA ASP A 223 1.99 -18.64 7.62
C ASP A 223 0.54 -19.05 7.26
N ASP A 224 0.14 -20.29 7.58
CA ASP A 224 -1.21 -20.80 7.33
C ASP A 224 -2.32 -20.08 8.10
N LYS A 225 -1.96 -19.32 9.14
CA LYS A 225 -2.85 -18.45 9.91
C LYS A 225 -2.76 -16.99 9.45
N GLY A 226 -2.02 -16.69 8.38
CA GLY A 226 -1.79 -15.33 7.90
C GLY A 226 -0.80 -14.56 8.79
N GLN A 227 -0.11 -15.22 9.71
CA GLN A 227 0.77 -14.60 10.69
C GLN A 227 2.18 -14.42 10.17
N PHE A 228 2.82 -13.33 10.58
CA PHE A 228 4.25 -13.10 10.40
C PHE A 228 4.79 -12.37 11.63
N SER A 229 6.09 -12.47 11.86
CA SER A 229 6.75 -11.80 12.97
C SER A 229 7.94 -10.98 12.51
N VAL A 230 8.11 -9.81 13.12
CA VAL A 230 9.23 -8.90 12.90
C VAL A 230 9.97 -8.76 14.23
N THR A 231 11.29 -8.96 14.23
CA THR A 231 12.15 -8.48 15.31
C THR A 231 12.72 -7.14 14.89
N TRP A 232 12.41 -6.07 15.62
CA TRP A 232 12.71 -4.71 15.17
C TRP A 232 14.19 -4.36 15.38
N PRO A 233 14.99 -4.13 14.34
CA PRO A 233 16.43 -3.95 14.50
C PRO A 233 16.81 -2.58 15.09
N ALA A 234 16.00 -1.56 14.83
CA ALA A 234 16.23 -0.18 15.26
C ALA A 234 14.92 0.54 15.58
N ALA A 235 15.00 1.61 16.37
CA ALA A 235 13.89 2.53 16.57
C ALA A 235 13.67 3.43 15.35
N GLY A 236 12.46 3.93 15.18
CA GLY A 236 12.04 4.83 14.11
C GLY A 236 10.78 4.37 13.39
N MET A 237 10.42 5.10 12.33
CA MET A 237 9.25 4.77 11.50
C MET A 237 9.60 3.68 10.49
N TYR A 238 8.71 2.70 10.35
CA TYR A 238 8.81 1.61 9.38
C TYR A 238 7.60 1.63 8.44
N TRP A 239 7.85 1.27 7.20
CA TRP A 239 6.83 1.00 6.20
C TRP A 239 6.73 -0.50 5.98
N LEU A 240 5.53 -1.03 6.16
CA LEU A 240 5.21 -2.43 5.91
C LEU A 240 4.34 -2.51 4.66
N ASP A 241 4.68 -3.39 3.72
CA ASP A 241 3.84 -3.63 2.55
C ASP A 241 3.66 -5.10 2.21
N ALA A 242 2.52 -5.36 1.57
CA ALA A 242 2.21 -6.65 0.99
C ALA A 242 1.27 -6.45 -0.20
N SER A 243 1.35 -7.31 -1.21
CA SER A 243 0.40 -7.28 -2.32
C SER A 243 0.19 -8.65 -2.94
N THR A 244 -0.98 -8.85 -3.50
CA THR A 244 -1.35 -10.08 -4.21
C THR A 244 -2.28 -9.77 -5.37
N ARG A 245 -2.52 -10.78 -6.20
CA ARG A 245 -3.51 -10.76 -7.28
C ARG A 245 -4.41 -11.97 -7.13
N ASP A 246 -5.71 -11.75 -7.31
CA ASP A 246 -6.71 -12.82 -7.31
C ASP A 246 -7.74 -12.59 -8.43
N SER A 247 -8.63 -13.57 -8.62
CA SER A 247 -9.74 -13.47 -9.57
C SER A 247 -11.06 -13.08 -8.89
N LYS A 248 -11.04 -12.59 -7.64
CA LYS A 248 -12.24 -12.19 -6.89
C LYS A 248 -12.67 -10.78 -7.28
N THR A 249 -13.02 -10.61 -8.56
CA THR A 249 -13.43 -9.32 -9.10
C THR A 249 -14.92 -9.08 -8.88
N THR A 250 -15.26 -7.83 -8.58
CA THR A 250 -16.63 -7.31 -8.59
C THR A 250 -16.91 -6.46 -9.83
N VAL A 251 -15.89 -6.22 -10.65
CA VAL A 251 -15.95 -5.40 -11.86
C VAL A 251 -16.24 -6.27 -13.08
N PRO A 252 -17.29 -6.00 -13.87
CA PRO A 252 -17.55 -6.73 -15.10
C PRO A 252 -16.36 -6.71 -16.06
N LYS A 253 -16.07 -7.85 -16.69
CA LYS A 253 -14.92 -8.07 -17.60
C LYS A 253 -13.52 -7.99 -16.95
N ALA A 254 -13.40 -7.64 -15.67
CA ALA A 254 -12.13 -7.76 -14.97
C ALA A 254 -11.85 -9.23 -14.64
N LYS A 255 -10.73 -9.75 -15.13
CA LYS A 255 -10.27 -11.12 -14.84
C LYS A 255 -9.43 -11.22 -13.58
N GLU A 256 -8.89 -10.09 -13.13
CA GLU A 256 -7.97 -10.01 -12.02
C GLU A 256 -8.23 -8.76 -11.19
N ARG A 257 -8.06 -8.90 -9.87
CA ARG A 257 -7.98 -7.82 -8.90
C ARG A 257 -6.59 -7.80 -8.28
N ARG A 258 -5.92 -6.65 -8.32
CA ARG A 258 -4.74 -6.39 -7.50
C ARG A 258 -5.17 -5.92 -6.13
N VAL A 259 -4.71 -6.60 -5.08
CA VAL A 259 -4.92 -6.20 -3.70
C VAL A 259 -3.58 -5.77 -3.11
N SER A 260 -3.56 -4.61 -2.44
CA SER A 260 -2.34 -4.09 -1.82
C SER A 260 -2.60 -3.53 -0.44
N TYR A 261 -1.61 -3.67 0.42
CA TYR A 261 -1.61 -3.17 1.78
C TYR A 261 -0.32 -2.43 2.05
N ALA A 262 -0.43 -1.30 2.76
CA ALA A 262 0.69 -0.60 3.34
C ALA A 262 0.33 -0.11 4.74
N ALA A 263 1.27 -0.19 5.69
CA ALA A 263 1.15 0.41 7.00
C ALA A 263 2.41 1.19 7.38
N THR A 264 2.21 2.33 8.04
CA THR A 264 3.27 3.05 8.76
C THR A 264 3.21 2.69 10.23
N LEU A 265 4.33 2.24 10.80
CA LEU A 265 4.43 1.82 12.20
C LEU A 265 5.64 2.51 12.86
N GLU A 266 5.49 2.97 14.10
CA GLU A 266 6.60 3.50 14.91
C GLU A 266 7.18 2.41 15.80
N VAL A 267 8.51 2.33 15.87
CA VAL A 267 9.25 1.49 16.82
C VAL A 267 10.00 2.39 17.78
N MET A 268 9.77 2.19 19.07
CA MET A 268 10.39 2.91 20.17
C MET A 268 11.81 2.38 20.50
N PRO A 269 12.66 3.22 21.14
CA PRO A 269 14.02 2.83 21.57
C PRO A 269 14.11 1.63 22.51
#